data_AF-A0A5D0UL31-F1
#
_entry.id   AF-A0A5D0UL31-F1
#
_cell.length_a   1.000
_cell.length_b   1.000
_cell.length_c   1.000
_cell.angle_alpha   90.00
_cell.angle_beta   90.00
_cell.angle_gamma   90.00
#
_symmetry.space_group_name_H-M   'P 1'
#
loop_
_entity.id
_entity.type
_entity.pdbx_description
1 polymer ?
#
loop_
_entity_poly.entity_id
_entity_poly.type
_entity_poly.pdbx_seq_one_letter_code
_entity_poly.pdbx_strand_id
1 'polypeptide(L)'
;MGPDVLRHGHRPAIGGDARHDHARPPPRNNRNRTPLRRRLSRHVTPLAITRIAHVKVPPAEAIAWASRAMGQDVEVVAALAGGTHAGTFLLRDASRRMVLRCFPEGDDAAANEAKVLTALDGLSGFAPRLLAADPHGASAGRPSTLITVLPGRGDIRPDDPNRAAVSLGRALARLHSVDAPAGFRDGVAQADATAARRGEPGPASAIVDAHFAVLDGEARADPFRLLVGQRPVGRRRAHRCDRLGG
;
A
#
# COMPACT_ATOMS: atom_id res chain seq x y z
N MET A 1 -54.04 -32.38 -29.67
CA MET A 1 -54.75 -33.64 -29.37
C MET A 1 -53.76 -34.53 -28.63
N GLY A 2 -54.10 -34.96 -27.41
CA GLY A 2 -53.26 -35.78 -26.53
C GLY A 2 -53.13 -37.25 -27.00
N PRO A 3 -52.73 -38.23 -26.15
CA PRO A 3 -53.14 -38.29 -24.74
C PRO A 3 -52.05 -38.60 -23.70
N ASP A 4 -52.47 -38.20 -22.51
CA ASP A 4 -52.10 -38.55 -21.15
C ASP A 4 -52.32 -40.04 -20.84
N VAL A 5 -51.40 -40.70 -20.12
CA VAL A 5 -51.69 -41.94 -19.37
C VAL A 5 -50.84 -42.00 -18.09
N LEU A 6 -51.51 -41.73 -16.98
CA LEU A 6 -51.21 -42.14 -15.60
C LEU A 6 -50.88 -43.63 -15.46
N ARG A 7 -49.97 -43.99 -14.53
CA ARG A 7 -50.20 -45.17 -13.67
C ARG A 7 -49.54 -45.05 -12.29
N HIS A 8 -50.40 -45.30 -11.30
CA HIS A 8 -50.16 -45.41 -9.86
C HIS A 8 -49.47 -46.72 -9.45
N GLY A 9 -48.95 -46.67 -8.21
CA GLY A 9 -48.81 -47.82 -7.30
C GLY A 9 -47.39 -47.93 -6.74
N HIS A 10 -47.12 -48.29 -5.50
CA HIS A 10 -47.94 -48.61 -4.34
C HIS A 10 -46.94 -48.71 -3.17
N ARG A 11 -47.27 -48.15 -2.00
CA ARG A 11 -46.55 -48.40 -0.73
C ARG A 11 -46.78 -49.85 -0.29
N PRO A 12 -45.86 -50.40 0.52
CA PRO A 12 -46.31 -50.79 1.85
C PRO A 12 -45.38 -50.28 2.97
N ALA A 13 -45.99 -50.18 4.14
CA ALA A 13 -45.41 -49.82 5.42
C ALA A 13 -45.29 -51.07 6.31
N ILE A 14 -44.18 -51.18 7.05
CA ILE A 14 -44.00 -51.94 8.30
C ILE A 14 -42.90 -51.12 9.03
N GLY A 15 -43.03 -50.59 10.25
CA GLY A 15 -43.81 -50.97 11.42
C GLY A 15 -42.83 -51.45 12.50
N GLY A 16 -42.73 -50.75 13.64
CA GLY A 16 -42.17 -51.32 14.88
C GLY A 16 -41.16 -50.47 15.66
N ASP A 17 -41.69 -49.71 16.61
CA ASP A 17 -41.23 -49.43 17.98
C ASP A 17 -39.79 -49.79 18.41
N ALA A 18 -39.11 -48.83 19.05
CA ALA A 18 -38.69 -49.00 20.44
C ALA A 18 -38.31 -47.65 21.08
N ARG A 19 -39.05 -47.32 22.14
CA ARG A 19 -38.74 -46.30 23.14
C ARG A 19 -37.43 -46.66 23.84
N HIS A 20 -36.52 -45.70 24.00
CA HIS A 20 -35.63 -45.61 25.16
C HIS A 20 -35.37 -44.13 25.45
N ASP A 21 -36.15 -43.65 26.41
CA ASP A 21 -35.87 -42.45 27.19
C ASP A 21 -34.74 -42.76 28.19
N HIS A 22 -34.18 -41.71 28.79
CA HIS A 22 -33.06 -41.68 29.76
C HIS A 22 -31.68 -41.30 29.20
N ALA A 23 -31.37 -40.00 29.20
CA ALA A 23 -30.56 -39.37 30.25
C ALA A 23 -30.02 -38.00 29.77
N ARG A 24 -30.63 -36.92 30.25
CA ARG A 24 -30.08 -35.56 30.14
C ARG A 24 -28.77 -35.46 30.95
N PRO A 25 -27.66 -34.98 30.37
CA PRO A 25 -26.48 -34.65 31.16
C PRO A 25 -26.73 -33.38 32.01
N PRO A 26 -26.23 -33.33 33.25
CA PRO A 26 -26.45 -32.20 34.17
C PRO A 26 -25.69 -30.94 33.74
N PRO A 27 -26.14 -29.74 34.19
CA PRO A 27 -25.48 -28.47 33.88
C PRO A 27 -24.11 -28.38 34.57
N ARG A 28 -23.08 -28.06 33.79
CA ARG A 28 -21.72 -27.76 34.30
C ARG A 28 -21.74 -26.46 35.11
N ASN A 29 -21.71 -26.62 36.42
CA ASN A 29 -21.38 -25.60 37.41
C ASN A 29 -19.92 -25.14 37.22
N ASN A 30 -19.72 -23.92 36.74
CA ASN A 30 -18.39 -23.29 36.68
C ASN A 30 -18.27 -22.30 37.84
N ARG A 31 -17.87 -22.81 39.01
CA ARG A 31 -17.32 -22.02 40.10
C ARG A 31 -15.89 -22.46 40.38
N ASN A 32 -15.03 -21.46 40.50
CA ASN A 32 -13.70 -21.47 41.15
C ASN A 32 -12.52 -22.00 40.32
N ARG A 33 -11.99 -21.13 39.47
CA ARG A 33 -10.53 -21.04 39.28
C ARG A 33 -10.08 -19.60 39.55
N THR A 34 -9.52 -19.42 40.73
CA THR A 34 -8.69 -18.27 41.12
C THR A 34 -7.44 -18.22 40.23
N PRO A 35 -7.07 -17.06 39.69
CA PRO A 35 -5.68 -16.78 39.39
C PRO A 35 -5.14 -15.72 40.34
N LEU A 36 -4.05 -16.09 40.99
CA LEU A 36 -3.12 -15.22 41.69
C LEU A 36 -2.83 -13.94 40.90
N ARG A 37 -2.90 -12.82 41.62
CA ARG A 37 -2.38 -11.52 41.21
C ARG A 37 -0.98 -11.65 40.61
N ARG A 38 -0.81 -11.23 39.36
CA ARG A 38 0.44 -10.58 38.95
C ARG A 38 0.14 -9.35 38.10
N ARG A 39 0.47 -8.23 38.72
CA ARG A 39 0.30 -6.84 38.32
C ARG A 39 1.34 -6.53 37.24
N LEU A 40 0.89 -6.27 36.01
CA LEU A 40 1.58 -5.40 35.06
C LEU A 40 0.51 -4.71 34.20
N SER A 41 0.10 -3.54 34.67
CA SER A 41 -0.65 -2.57 33.87
C SER A 41 0.18 -2.21 32.64
N ARG A 42 -0.22 -2.72 31.47
CA ARG A 42 0.05 -2.05 30.21
C ARG A 42 -1.27 -1.47 29.77
N HIS A 43 -1.46 -0.18 30.03
CA HIS A 43 -2.47 0.62 29.36
C HIS A 43 -2.12 0.62 27.88
N VAL A 44 -2.70 -0.30 27.12
CA VAL A 44 -2.85 -0.12 25.68
C VAL A 44 -4.03 0.83 25.56
N THR A 45 -3.73 2.12 25.47
CA THR A 45 -4.73 3.11 25.06
C THR A 45 -5.17 2.69 23.66
N PRO A 46 -6.46 2.37 23.43
CA PRO A 46 -6.94 2.21 22.08
C PRO A 46 -6.71 3.56 21.39
N LEU A 47 -5.91 3.58 20.32
CA LEU A 47 -5.90 4.69 19.38
C LEU A 47 -7.34 4.84 18.91
N ALA A 48 -8.03 5.82 19.48
CA ALA A 48 -9.27 6.28 18.91
C ALA A 48 -8.94 6.62 17.46
N ILE A 49 -9.60 5.92 16.54
CA ILE A 49 -9.73 6.40 15.17
C ILE A 49 -10.58 7.65 15.32
N THR A 50 -9.93 8.76 15.68
CA THR A 50 -10.53 10.07 15.73
C THR A 50 -10.96 10.33 14.31
N ARG A 51 -12.26 10.21 14.07
CA ARG A 51 -12.87 10.46 12.78
C ARG A 51 -12.51 11.89 12.43
N ILE A 52 -11.48 12.07 11.60
CA ILE A 52 -11.00 13.38 11.21
C ILE A 52 -12.17 14.03 10.48
N ALA A 53 -12.78 15.03 11.10
CA ALA A 53 -13.64 15.94 10.38
C ALA A 53 -12.79 16.43 9.20
N HIS A 54 -13.24 16.18 7.98
CA HIS A 54 -12.53 16.54 6.77
C HIS A 54 -12.28 18.05 6.81
N VAL A 55 -11.11 18.45 7.29
CA VAL A 55 -10.80 19.85 7.54
C VAL A 55 -10.76 20.51 6.16
N LYS A 56 -11.74 21.37 5.88
CA LYS A 56 -11.86 22.05 4.59
C LYS A 56 -10.92 23.25 4.46
N VAL A 57 -10.42 23.77 5.59
CA VAL A 57 -9.58 24.96 5.65
C VAL A 57 -8.36 24.67 6.53
N PRO A 58 -7.13 24.89 6.04
CA PRO A 58 -5.93 24.66 6.84
C PRO A 58 -5.88 25.61 8.05
N PRO A 59 -5.26 25.20 9.18
CA PRO A 59 -4.97 26.12 10.29
C PRO A 59 -4.19 27.35 9.80
N ALA A 60 -4.50 28.53 10.34
CA ALA A 60 -3.84 29.77 9.94
C ALA A 60 -2.33 29.73 10.25
N GLU A 61 -1.95 29.10 11.35
CA GLU A 61 -0.58 28.87 11.78
C GLU A 61 0.19 28.02 10.76
N ALA A 62 -0.46 27.02 10.17
CA ALA A 62 0.13 26.16 9.14
C ALA A 62 0.38 26.93 7.83
N ILE A 63 -0.50 27.87 7.47
CA ILE A 63 -0.30 28.75 6.31
C ILE A 63 0.83 29.75 6.58
N ALA A 64 0.83 30.40 7.74
CA ALA A 64 1.90 31.32 8.12
C ALA A 64 3.26 30.59 8.17
N TRP A 65 3.29 29.36 8.68
CA TRP A 65 4.47 28.50 8.66
C TRP A 65 4.92 28.18 7.23
N ALA A 66 4.00 27.79 6.34
CA ALA A 66 4.32 27.50 4.95
C ALA A 66 4.89 28.74 4.23
N SER A 67 4.32 29.94 4.44
CA SER A 67 4.87 31.18 3.88
C SER A 67 6.30 31.44 4.36
N ARG A 68 6.55 31.29 5.66
CA ARG A 68 7.91 31.46 6.24
C ARG A 68 8.90 30.44 5.68
N ALA A 69 8.50 29.18 5.59
CA ALA A 69 9.33 28.11 5.04
C ALA A 69 9.68 28.36 3.57
N MET A 70 8.77 29.02 2.85
CA MET A 70 8.94 29.36 1.44
C MET A 70 9.63 30.70 1.18
N GLY A 71 9.74 31.56 2.20
CA GLY A 71 10.26 32.92 2.07
C GLY A 71 9.35 33.86 1.26
N GLN A 72 8.09 33.48 1.04
CA GLN A 72 7.11 34.22 0.25
C GLN A 72 5.69 33.84 0.66
N ASP A 73 4.72 34.72 0.38
CA ASP A 73 3.32 34.44 0.68
C ASP A 73 2.80 33.25 -0.14
N VAL A 74 2.06 32.37 0.53
CA VAL A 74 1.37 31.24 -0.08
C VAL A 74 -0.14 31.43 0.04
N GLU A 75 -0.87 31.05 -0.99
CA GLU A 75 -2.33 31.03 -1.00
C GLU A 75 -2.86 29.58 -1.01
N VAL A 76 -4.01 29.36 -0.38
CA VAL A 76 -4.72 28.09 -0.44
C VAL A 76 -5.52 28.04 -1.73
N VAL A 77 -5.20 27.09 -2.60
CA VAL A 77 -5.91 26.89 -3.88
C VAL A 77 -7.12 25.98 -3.69
N ALA A 78 -6.94 24.87 -2.98
CA ALA A 78 -7.99 23.89 -2.77
C ALA A 78 -7.69 22.95 -1.60
N ALA A 79 -8.73 22.44 -0.95
CA ALA A 79 -8.63 21.22 -0.17
C ALA A 79 -8.60 20.02 -1.13
N LEU A 80 -7.64 19.11 -0.94
CA LEU A 80 -7.54 17.88 -1.72
C LEU A 80 -8.28 16.74 -1.00
N ALA A 81 -9.11 16.02 -1.75
CA ALA A 81 -9.76 14.82 -1.27
C ALA A 81 -8.76 13.65 -1.19
N GLY A 82 -9.09 12.63 -0.39
CA GLY A 82 -8.34 11.37 -0.34
C GLY A 82 -7.43 11.19 0.88
N GLY A 83 -7.25 12.22 1.71
CA GLY A 83 -6.59 12.07 3.00
C GLY A 83 -7.53 11.48 4.06
N THR A 84 -7.39 10.18 4.38
CA THR A 84 -8.14 9.56 5.49
C THR A 84 -7.55 9.92 6.86
N HIS A 85 -6.28 10.36 6.88
CA HIS A 85 -5.46 10.53 8.09
C HIS A 85 -4.88 11.94 8.24
N ALA A 86 -5.07 12.83 7.26
CA ALA A 86 -4.54 14.18 7.27
C ALA A 86 -5.43 15.13 6.46
N GLY A 87 -5.58 16.37 6.93
CA GLY A 87 -6.05 17.46 6.08
C GLY A 87 -4.99 17.73 5.02
N THR A 88 -5.40 17.73 3.75
CA THR A 88 -4.48 17.90 2.61
C THR A 88 -4.91 19.09 1.77
N PHE A 89 -3.99 20.01 1.50
CA PHE A 89 -4.30 21.28 0.85
C PHE A 89 -3.30 21.56 -0.27
N LEU A 90 -3.81 21.96 -1.43
CA LEU A 90 -3.00 22.52 -2.50
C LEU A 90 -2.76 23.99 -2.20
N LEU A 91 -1.49 24.37 -2.10
CA LEU A 91 -1.07 25.76 -1.99
C LEU A 91 -0.37 26.20 -3.27
N ARG A 92 -0.29 27.52 -3.46
CA ARG A 92 0.45 28.16 -4.55
C ARG A 92 1.18 29.39 -4.03
N ASP A 93 2.36 29.63 -4.60
CA ASP A 93 3.06 30.91 -4.54
C ASP A 93 3.28 31.43 -5.98
N ALA A 94 4.02 32.53 -6.13
CA ALA A 94 4.33 33.12 -7.43
C ALA A 94 5.10 32.19 -8.39
N SER A 95 5.79 31.19 -7.86
CA SER A 95 6.73 30.33 -8.59
C SER A 95 6.21 28.91 -8.84
N ARG A 96 5.40 28.35 -7.92
CA ARG A 96 5.07 26.92 -7.92
C ARG A 96 3.82 26.57 -7.11
N ARG A 97 3.37 25.34 -7.31
CA ARG A 97 2.35 24.69 -6.48
C ARG A 97 3.02 23.71 -5.51
N MET A 98 2.40 23.54 -4.36
CA MET A 98 2.86 22.65 -3.29
C MET A 98 1.68 22.04 -2.55
N VAL A 99 1.92 20.96 -1.82
CA VAL A 99 0.92 20.30 -1.00
C VAL A 99 1.29 20.45 0.46
N LEU A 100 0.37 21.00 1.25
CA LEU A 100 0.42 21.04 2.70
C LEU A 100 -0.38 19.86 3.25
N ARG A 101 0.23 19.07 4.13
CA ARG A 101 -0.47 18.04 4.91
C ARG A 101 -0.44 18.42 6.39
N CYS A 102 -1.60 18.33 7.04
CA CYS A 102 -1.77 18.59 8.47
C CYS A 102 -2.33 17.34 9.16
N PHE A 103 -1.58 16.81 10.11
CA PHE A 103 -1.90 15.57 10.80
C PHE A 103 -2.55 15.84 12.17
N PRO A 104 -3.25 14.85 12.77
CA PRO A 104 -3.67 14.91 14.16
C PRO A 104 -2.52 15.23 15.13
N GLU A 105 -2.84 15.84 16.27
CA GLU A 105 -1.86 16.04 17.34
C GLU A 105 -1.39 14.70 17.93
N GLY A 106 -0.13 14.63 18.35
CA GLY A 106 0.48 13.41 18.88
C GLY A 106 0.78 12.32 17.85
N ASP A 107 0.52 12.59 16.57
CA ASP A 107 0.76 11.67 15.46
C ASP A 107 2.22 11.70 15.00
N ASP A 108 2.82 10.54 14.75
CA ASP A 108 4.19 10.41 14.25
C ASP A 108 4.27 10.46 12.71
N ALA A 109 3.12 10.53 12.02
CA ALA A 109 3.04 10.49 10.57
C ALA A 109 3.81 11.62 9.88
N ALA A 110 3.82 12.83 10.43
CA ALA A 110 4.59 13.94 9.87
C ALA A 110 6.11 13.66 9.94
N ALA A 111 6.59 13.13 11.07
CA ALA A 111 7.99 12.76 11.24
C ALA A 111 8.38 11.60 10.31
N ASN A 112 7.52 10.58 10.23
CA ASN A 112 7.73 9.42 9.39
C ASN A 112 7.73 9.81 7.90
N GLU A 113 6.78 10.62 7.46
CA GLU A 113 6.73 11.12 6.09
C GLU A 113 7.98 11.94 5.74
N ALA A 114 8.39 12.87 6.61
CA ALA A 114 9.60 13.66 6.37
C ALA A 114 10.83 12.76 6.17
N LYS A 115 10.99 11.73 7.02
CA LYS A 115 12.06 10.73 6.87
C LYS A 115 11.96 9.97 5.54
N VAL A 116 10.78 9.47 5.17
CA VAL A 116 10.58 8.73 3.90
C VAL A 116 10.92 9.63 2.71
N LEU A 117 10.35 10.82 2.64
CA LEU A 117 10.52 11.70 1.49
C LEU A 117 11.94 12.23 1.34
N THR A 118 12.68 12.34 2.46
CA THR A 118 14.12 12.64 2.42
C THR A 118 14.90 11.46 1.81
N ALA A 119 14.55 10.23 2.18
CA ALA A 119 15.18 9.03 1.62
C ALA A 119 14.84 8.78 0.15
N LEU A 120 13.66 9.19 -0.29
CA LEU A 120 13.22 9.08 -1.69
C LEU A 120 13.69 10.26 -2.55
N ASP A 121 14.37 11.26 -1.98
CA ASP A 121 14.93 12.35 -2.77
C ASP A 121 15.97 11.79 -3.75
N GLY A 122 15.86 12.18 -5.02
CA GLY A 122 16.67 11.60 -6.10
C GLY A 122 15.96 10.51 -6.93
N LEU A 123 14.75 10.07 -6.57
CA LEU A 123 13.91 9.23 -7.43
C LEU A 123 13.33 9.97 -8.66
N SER A 124 14.00 11.02 -9.17
CA SER A 124 13.73 11.64 -10.48
C SER A 124 12.25 11.93 -10.79
N GLY A 125 11.49 12.40 -9.79
CA GLY A 125 10.08 12.75 -9.97
C GLY A 125 9.09 11.59 -9.84
N PHE A 126 9.48 10.44 -9.29
CA PHE A 126 8.56 9.36 -8.90
C PHE A 126 7.98 9.52 -7.50
N ALA A 127 8.55 10.41 -6.69
CA ALA A 127 8.06 10.77 -5.37
C ALA A 127 7.98 12.29 -5.22
N PRO A 128 7.03 12.82 -4.42
CA PRO A 128 7.09 14.20 -3.96
C PRO A 128 8.41 14.48 -3.24
N ARG A 129 8.96 15.68 -3.40
CA ARG A 129 10.09 16.14 -2.58
C ARG A 129 9.58 16.87 -1.35
N LEU A 130 10.26 16.66 -0.23
CA LEU A 130 10.04 17.43 0.99
C LEU A 130 10.57 18.86 0.82
N LEU A 131 9.73 19.85 1.11
CA LEU A 131 10.10 21.27 1.10
C LEU A 131 10.34 21.77 2.52
N ALA A 132 9.48 21.37 3.46
CA ALA A 132 9.61 21.67 4.88
C ALA A 132 8.84 20.65 5.72
N ALA A 133 9.23 20.50 6.98
CA ALA A 133 8.50 19.69 7.96
C ALA A 133 8.46 20.41 9.31
N ASP A 134 7.32 20.31 9.99
CA ASP A 134 7.17 20.64 11.40
C ASP A 134 6.53 19.43 12.10
N PRO A 135 7.33 18.40 12.43
CA PRO A 135 6.80 17.10 12.88
C PRO A 135 6.06 17.14 14.21
N HIS A 136 6.24 18.21 14.99
CA HIS A 136 5.60 18.37 16.30
C HIS A 136 4.56 19.50 16.31
N GLY A 137 4.40 20.23 15.20
CA GLY A 137 3.47 21.35 15.10
C GLY A 137 3.86 22.58 15.91
N ALA A 138 5.14 22.73 16.27
CA ALA A 138 5.61 23.83 17.12
C ALA A 138 5.42 25.21 16.47
N SER A 139 5.43 25.25 15.14
CA SER A 139 5.26 26.46 14.32
C SER A 139 3.98 26.47 13.50
N ALA A 140 3.53 25.31 13.03
CA ALA A 140 2.36 25.13 12.19
C ALA A 140 1.07 24.91 13.00
N GLY A 141 1.15 24.85 14.33
CA GLY A 141 0.05 24.56 15.25
C GLY A 141 -0.35 23.08 15.28
N ARG A 142 0.01 22.30 14.27
CA ARG A 142 -0.21 20.85 14.18
C ARG A 142 0.96 20.18 13.44
N PRO A 143 1.22 18.89 13.66
CA PRO A 143 2.23 18.17 12.89
C PRO A 143 1.94 18.32 11.40
N SER A 144 2.95 18.79 10.64
CA SER A 144 2.75 19.19 9.25
C SER A 144 3.94 18.90 8.35
N THR A 145 3.66 18.63 7.08
CA THR A 145 4.65 18.52 6.01
C THR A 145 4.23 19.39 4.83
N LEU A 146 5.23 19.96 4.15
CA LEU A 146 5.07 20.72 2.93
C LEU A 146 5.90 20.05 1.85
N ILE A 147 5.26 19.66 0.75
CA ILE A 147 5.87 18.83 -0.30
C ILE A 147 5.58 19.40 -1.69
N THR A 148 6.38 19.03 -2.68
CA THR A 148 6.08 19.38 -4.07
C THR A 148 4.83 18.65 -4.57
N VAL A 149 4.10 19.25 -5.51
CA VAL A 149 3.09 18.51 -6.28
C VAL A 149 3.81 17.48 -7.17
N LEU A 150 3.38 16.22 -7.09
CA LEU A 150 3.83 15.19 -8.02
C LEU A 150 3.08 15.36 -9.36
N PRO A 151 3.77 15.57 -10.49
CA PRO A 151 3.12 15.69 -11.78
C PRO A 151 2.37 14.40 -12.14
N GLY A 152 1.19 14.54 -12.71
CA GLY A 152 0.38 13.42 -13.19
C GLY A 152 -1.06 13.48 -12.70
N ARG A 153 -1.77 12.38 -12.91
CA ARG A 153 -3.17 12.20 -12.51
C ARG A 153 -3.32 10.81 -11.91
N GLY A 154 -4.03 10.72 -10.78
CA GLY A 154 -4.47 9.43 -10.27
C GLY A 154 -5.48 8.83 -11.25
N ASP A 155 -5.10 7.74 -11.90
CA ASP A 155 -5.95 6.98 -12.80
C ASP A 155 -6.04 5.53 -12.31
N ILE A 156 -7.21 5.16 -11.82
CA ILE A 156 -7.50 3.82 -11.31
C ILE A 156 -8.17 2.92 -12.36
N ARG A 157 -8.48 3.46 -13.55
CA ARG A 157 -9.13 2.75 -14.66
C ARG A 157 -8.46 3.17 -15.97
N PRO A 158 -7.19 2.80 -16.16
CA PRO A 158 -6.46 3.14 -17.37
C PRO A 158 -7.10 2.50 -18.60
N ASP A 159 -7.15 3.24 -19.71
CA ASP A 159 -7.67 2.75 -21.00
C ASP A 159 -6.90 1.52 -21.51
N ASP A 160 -5.61 1.42 -21.15
CA ASP A 160 -4.75 0.26 -21.42
C ASP A 160 -4.16 -0.29 -20.11
N PRO A 161 -4.85 -1.26 -19.46
CA PRO A 161 -4.40 -1.87 -18.22
C PRO A 161 -3.03 -2.56 -18.31
N ASN A 162 -2.71 -3.16 -19.46
CA ASN A 162 -1.44 -3.89 -19.64
C ASN A 162 -0.26 -2.92 -19.66
N ARG A 163 -0.37 -1.84 -20.43
CA ARG A 163 0.66 -0.79 -20.46
C ARG A 163 0.79 -0.10 -19.11
N ALA A 164 -0.31 0.12 -18.40
CA ALA A 164 -0.30 0.66 -17.05
C ALA A 164 0.43 -0.28 -16.07
N ALA A 165 0.15 -1.59 -16.12
CA ALA A 165 0.82 -2.59 -15.29
C ALA A 165 2.33 -2.65 -15.54
N VAL A 166 2.78 -2.62 -16.81
CA VAL A 166 4.22 -2.57 -17.15
C VAL A 166 4.87 -1.30 -16.60
N SER A 167 4.20 -0.16 -16.70
CA SER A 167 4.71 1.12 -16.19
C SER A 167 4.81 1.13 -14.67
N LEU A 168 3.80 0.58 -13.98
CA LEU A 168 3.80 0.39 -12.53
C LEU A 168 4.92 -0.56 -12.09
N GLY A 169 5.10 -1.70 -12.76
CA GLY A 169 6.17 -2.65 -12.45
C GLY A 169 7.57 -2.02 -12.57
N ARG A 170 7.79 -1.20 -13.60
CA ARG A 170 9.04 -0.44 -13.74
C ARG A 170 9.24 0.59 -12.62
N ALA A 171 8.18 1.28 -12.20
CA ALA A 171 8.25 2.23 -11.10
C ALA A 171 8.56 1.54 -9.76
N LEU A 172 7.91 0.40 -9.49
CA LEU A 172 8.15 -0.42 -8.30
C LEU A 172 9.59 -0.97 -8.28
N ALA A 173 10.09 -1.48 -9.41
CA ALA A 173 11.47 -1.96 -9.50
C ALA A 173 12.49 -0.86 -9.15
N ARG A 174 12.26 0.38 -9.62
CA ARG A 174 13.11 1.53 -9.27
C ARG A 174 13.00 1.88 -7.79
N LEU A 175 11.80 1.88 -7.22
CA LEU A 175 11.60 2.13 -5.80
C LEU A 175 12.34 1.09 -4.94
N HIS A 176 12.26 -0.19 -5.31
CA HIS A 176 12.94 -1.28 -4.61
C HIS A 176 14.46 -1.28 -4.80
N SER A 177 15.01 -0.52 -5.75
CA SER A 177 16.46 -0.33 -5.89
C SER A 177 17.04 0.76 -4.99
N VAL A 178 16.19 1.52 -4.27
CA VAL A 178 16.65 2.51 -3.29
C VAL A 178 17.03 1.79 -2.01
N ASP A 179 18.24 2.04 -1.51
CA ASP A 179 18.66 1.52 -0.21
C ASP A 179 17.72 2.01 0.88
N ALA A 180 17.06 1.08 1.56
CA ALA A 180 16.17 1.42 2.66
C ALA A 180 17.00 2.00 3.81
N PRO A 181 16.71 3.23 4.27
CA PRO A 181 17.42 3.77 5.42
C PRO A 181 17.14 2.93 6.67
N ALA A 182 18.08 2.95 7.61
CA ALA A 182 17.87 2.28 8.89
C ALA A 182 16.66 2.86 9.64
N GLY A 183 15.90 2.00 10.31
CA GLY A 183 14.77 2.41 11.17
C GLY A 183 13.42 2.49 10.47
N PHE A 184 13.32 2.16 9.18
CA PHE A 184 12.02 1.90 8.54
C PHE A 184 11.46 0.54 8.97
N ARG A 185 10.14 0.49 9.18
CA ARG A 185 9.43 -0.77 9.41
C ARG A 185 9.42 -1.59 8.13
N ASP A 186 9.64 -2.89 8.25
CA ASP A 186 9.41 -3.82 7.15
C ASP A 186 7.90 -4.00 6.93
N GLY A 187 7.40 -3.31 5.91
CA GLY A 187 5.98 -3.35 5.53
C GLY A 187 5.54 -4.72 5.02
N VAL A 188 6.44 -5.50 4.41
CA VAL A 188 6.13 -6.84 3.88
C VAL A 188 5.96 -7.80 5.05
N ALA A 189 6.93 -7.84 5.97
CA ALA A 189 6.82 -8.66 7.17
C ALA A 189 5.57 -8.31 8.00
N GLN A 190 5.18 -7.03 8.04
CA GLN A 190 3.98 -6.60 8.76
C GLN A 190 2.68 -6.95 8.01
N ALA A 191 2.67 -6.90 6.67
CA ALA A 191 1.54 -7.33 5.84
C ALA A 191 1.33 -8.84 5.98
N ASP A 192 2.40 -9.63 5.91
CA ASP A 192 2.37 -11.08 6.08
C ASP A 192 1.89 -11.46 7.48
N ALA A 193 2.39 -10.80 8.52
CA ALA A 193 1.90 -10.99 9.88
C ALA A 193 0.42 -10.61 10.04
N THR A 194 -0.09 -9.68 9.23
CA THR A 194 -1.51 -9.28 9.24
C THR A 194 -2.37 -10.27 8.45
N ALA A 195 -1.90 -10.75 7.31
CA ALA A 195 -2.55 -11.78 6.49
C ALA A 195 -2.61 -13.11 7.25
N ALA A 196 -1.50 -13.54 7.86
CA ALA A 196 -1.44 -14.71 8.72
C ALA A 196 -2.42 -14.64 9.90
N ARG A 197 -2.65 -13.43 10.44
CA ARG A 197 -3.67 -13.20 11.49
C ARG A 197 -5.12 -13.28 10.98
N ARG A 198 -5.35 -13.02 9.68
CA ARG A 198 -6.68 -13.10 9.06
C ARG A 198 -7.00 -14.49 8.52
N GLY A 199 -6.00 -15.35 8.33
CA GLY A 199 -6.19 -16.75 7.91
C GLY A 199 -6.74 -16.91 6.48
N GLU A 200 -6.86 -15.84 5.71
CA GLU A 200 -7.41 -15.86 4.35
C GLU A 200 -6.40 -15.24 3.37
N PRO A 201 -6.11 -15.93 2.25
CA PRO A 201 -5.35 -15.35 1.16
C PRO A 201 -6.02 -14.07 0.66
N GLY A 202 -5.24 -13.04 0.33
CA GLY A 202 -5.78 -11.82 -0.24
C GLY A 202 -6.52 -12.09 -1.57
N PRO A 203 -7.48 -11.24 -1.97
CA PRO A 203 -8.34 -11.48 -3.14
C PRO A 203 -7.58 -11.56 -4.48
N ALA A 204 -6.32 -11.11 -4.52
CA ALA A 204 -5.47 -11.20 -5.70
C ALA A 204 -4.35 -12.27 -5.59
N SER A 205 -4.26 -12.98 -4.46
CA SER A 205 -3.16 -13.92 -4.17
C SER A 205 -2.99 -14.98 -5.27
N ALA A 206 -4.07 -15.68 -5.65
CA ALA A 206 -4.03 -16.71 -6.69
C ALA A 206 -3.57 -16.18 -8.06
N ILE A 207 -3.89 -14.93 -8.39
CA ILE A 207 -3.46 -14.28 -9.65
C ILE A 207 -1.96 -13.97 -9.59
N VAL A 208 -1.49 -13.47 -8.45
CA VAL A 208 -0.08 -13.18 -8.20
C VAL A 208 0.75 -14.47 -8.21
N ASP A 209 0.28 -15.53 -7.55
CA ASP A 209 0.94 -16.83 -7.50
C ASP A 209 1.06 -17.46 -8.89
N ALA A 210 -0.02 -17.39 -9.68
CA ALA A 210 0.00 -17.86 -11.06
C ALA A 210 1.02 -17.08 -11.92
N HIS A 211 1.19 -15.79 -11.66
CA HIS A 211 2.17 -14.98 -12.38
C HIS A 211 3.61 -15.27 -11.97
N PHE A 212 3.86 -15.48 -10.67
CA PHE A 212 5.18 -15.92 -10.18
C PHE A 212 5.60 -17.26 -10.78
N ALA A 213 4.67 -18.23 -10.88
CA ALA A 213 4.95 -19.52 -11.51
C ALA A 213 5.37 -19.40 -12.98
N VAL A 214 4.82 -18.43 -13.71
CA VAL A 214 5.21 -18.12 -15.10
C VAL A 214 6.62 -17.51 -15.15
N LEU A 215 6.90 -16.52 -14.29
CA LEU A 215 8.20 -15.85 -14.24
C LEU A 215 9.33 -16.81 -13.80
N ASP A 216 9.07 -17.70 -12.84
CA ASP A 216 10.02 -18.74 -12.41
C ASP A 216 10.28 -19.78 -13.50
N GLY A 217 9.28 -20.03 -14.36
CA GLY A 217 9.42 -20.87 -15.55
C GLY A 217 10.27 -20.19 -16.64
N GLU A 218 10.12 -18.88 -16.84
CA GLU A 218 10.90 -18.09 -17.80
C GLU A 218 12.35 -17.86 -17.34
N ALA A 219 12.59 -17.59 -16.06
CA ALA A 219 13.92 -17.41 -15.49
C ALA A 219 14.77 -18.71 -15.54
N ARG A 220 14.12 -19.88 -15.50
CA ARG A 220 14.76 -21.17 -15.76
C ARG A 220 15.03 -21.45 -17.23
N ALA A 221 14.42 -20.70 -18.15
CA ALA A 221 14.45 -20.99 -19.58
C ALA A 221 15.61 -20.33 -20.36
N ASP A 222 16.18 -19.19 -19.93
CA ASP A 222 17.48 -18.61 -20.38
C ASP A 222 17.63 -17.16 -19.83
N PRO A 223 18.52 -16.86 -18.87
CA PRO A 223 18.61 -15.55 -18.23
C PRO A 223 19.18 -14.42 -19.12
N PHE A 224 19.65 -14.68 -20.36
CA PHE A 224 20.34 -13.66 -21.17
C PHE A 224 19.68 -13.28 -22.49
N ARG A 225 18.50 -13.80 -22.83
CA ARG A 225 17.92 -13.60 -24.18
C ARG A 225 16.93 -12.44 -24.32
N LEU A 226 16.58 -11.73 -23.24
CA LEU A 226 15.54 -10.69 -23.27
C LEU A 226 16.03 -9.25 -23.05
N LEU A 227 17.34 -9.01 -23.03
CA LEU A 227 17.91 -7.68 -23.19
C LEU A 227 18.92 -7.68 -24.35
N VAL A 228 18.77 -6.71 -25.24
CA VAL A 228 19.61 -6.40 -26.40
C VAL A 228 19.29 -7.19 -27.67
N GLY A 229 18.39 -6.63 -28.48
CA GLY A 229 18.38 -6.89 -29.92
C GLY A 229 19.67 -6.39 -30.58
N GLN A 230 20.70 -7.23 -30.64
CA GLN A 230 21.86 -7.03 -31.49
C GLN A 230 21.55 -7.63 -32.87
N ARG A 231 21.39 -6.78 -33.88
CA ARG A 231 21.45 -7.22 -35.28
C ARG A 231 22.88 -7.72 -35.57
N PRO A 232 23.06 -8.82 -36.32
CA PRO A 232 24.40 -9.29 -36.67
C PRO A 232 25.09 -8.25 -37.57
N VAL A 233 26.14 -7.61 -37.06
CA VAL A 233 27.02 -6.75 -37.86
C VAL A 233 27.90 -7.65 -38.72
N GLY A 234 27.78 -7.50 -40.03
CA GLY A 234 28.53 -8.25 -41.03
C GLY A 234 30.04 -8.12 -40.84
N ARG A 235 30.72 -9.26 -40.98
CA ARG A 235 32.18 -9.39 -41.05
C ARG A 235 32.76 -8.41 -42.07
N ARG A 236 33.49 -7.38 -41.62
CA ARG A 236 34.44 -6.65 -42.47
C ARG A 236 35.80 -7.33 -42.41
N ARG A 237 36.33 -7.59 -43.60
CA ARG A 237 37.64 -8.20 -43.87
C ARG A 237 38.77 -7.40 -43.24
N ALA A 238 39.74 -8.11 -42.70
CA ALA A 238 40.99 -7.57 -42.19
C ALA A 238 41.77 -6.88 -43.32
N HIS A 239 42.13 -5.61 -43.11
CA HIS A 239 43.21 -4.96 -43.84
C HIS A 239 44.54 -5.39 -43.22
N ARG A 240 45.35 -6.06 -44.03
CA ARG A 240 46.77 -6.33 -43.82
C ARG A 240 47.53 -5.00 -44.02
N CYS A 241 48.15 -4.49 -42.95
CA CYS A 241 49.23 -3.50 -43.06
C CYS A 241 50.54 -4.27 -42.97
N ASP A 242 51.23 -4.36 -44.10
CA ASP A 242 52.61 -4.83 -44.16
C ASP A 242 53.54 -3.76 -43.57
N ARG A 243 54.44 -4.24 -42.73
CA ARG A 243 55.44 -3.48 -41.99
C ARG A 243 56.66 -3.30 -42.89
N LEU A 244 57.12 -2.06 -42.97
CA LEU A 244 58.36 -1.61 -43.62
C LEU A 244 59.58 -2.40 -43.12
N GLY A 245 60.45 -2.77 -44.06
CA GLY A 245 61.80 -3.28 -43.83
C GLY A 245 62.54 -3.41 -45.15
N GLY A 246 63.46 -2.48 -45.43
CA GLY A 246 64.29 -2.44 -46.64
C GLY A 246 64.40 -1.05 -47.23
#